data_AF-W9RLA3-F1
#
_entry.id   AF-W9RLA3-F1
#
_cell.length_a   1.000
_cell.length_b   1.000
_cell.length_c   1.000
_cell.angle_alpha   90.00
_cell.angle_beta   90.00
_cell.angle_gamma   90.00
#
_symmetry.space_group_name_H-M   'P 1'
#
loop_
_entity.id
_entity.type
_entity.pdbx_description
1 polymer ?
#
loop_
_entity_poly.entity_id
_entity_poly.type
_entity_poly.pdbx_seq_one_letter_code
_entity_poly.pdbx_strand_id
1 'polypeptide(L)'
;MHKKSDSFDTFSIIYTLKSCFKLHNVVLNKHLHAHIIKLGFNSNVYVATSLLNAYVGASFGDACKLFDEMPERNTVTWNTMIARYSRLRDVEKANFVFREMPEGDLTSWSTMIAAYVSRHNYKRGLSLFRDMVINKGLNADEVAAGGVLTDC
;
A
#
# COMPACT_ATOMS: atom_id res chain seq x y z
N MET A 1 -10.89 -18.72 -39.19
CA MET A 1 -11.52 -18.49 -37.88
C MET A 1 -10.49 -17.93 -36.91
N HIS A 2 -10.26 -16.60 -36.95
CA HIS A 2 -9.46 -15.93 -35.92
C HIS A 2 -10.35 -15.73 -34.70
N LYS A 3 -10.10 -16.49 -33.62
CA LYS A 3 -10.56 -16.12 -32.28
C LYS A 3 -9.94 -14.75 -31.99
N LYS A 4 -10.73 -13.68 -32.06
CA LYS A 4 -10.43 -12.45 -31.33
C LYS A 4 -10.41 -12.86 -29.86
N SER A 5 -9.22 -13.15 -29.34
CA SER A 5 -8.99 -13.08 -27.91
C SER A 5 -9.34 -11.66 -27.54
N ASP A 6 -10.35 -11.46 -26.69
CA ASP A 6 -10.53 -10.18 -26.02
C ASP A 6 -9.16 -9.79 -25.47
N SER A 7 -8.69 -8.60 -25.86
CA SER A 7 -7.39 -8.11 -25.40
C SER A 7 -7.47 -8.05 -23.88
N PHE A 8 -6.66 -8.85 -23.18
CA PHE A 8 -6.47 -8.70 -21.75
C PHE A 8 -5.89 -7.31 -21.52
N ASP A 9 -6.75 -6.36 -21.16
CA ASP A 9 -6.38 -4.99 -20.90
C ASP A 9 -6.09 -4.79 -19.41
N THR A 10 -5.45 -3.66 -19.09
CA THR A 10 -5.09 -3.26 -17.72
C THR A 10 -6.32 -3.30 -16.79
N PHE A 11 -7.51 -2.95 -17.28
CA PHE A 11 -8.74 -2.92 -16.50
C PHE A 11 -9.22 -4.31 -16.09
N SER A 12 -9.25 -5.25 -17.03
CA SER A 12 -9.60 -6.65 -16.77
C SER A 12 -8.66 -7.27 -15.73
N ILE A 13 -7.35 -7.06 -15.89
CA ILE A 13 -6.34 -7.55 -14.94
C ILE A 13 -6.58 -6.97 -13.53
N ILE A 14 -6.77 -5.65 -13.41
CA ILE A 14 -7.02 -5.00 -12.12
C ILE A 14 -8.30 -5.56 -11.47
N TYR A 15 -9.36 -5.77 -12.24
CA TYR A 15 -10.61 -6.30 -11.71
C TYR A 15 -10.45 -7.73 -11.18
N THR A 16 -9.78 -8.61 -11.94
CA THR A 16 -9.46 -9.97 -11.49
C THR A 16 -8.58 -9.97 -10.24
N LEU A 17 -7.58 -9.09 -10.15
CA LEU A 17 -6.73 -8.99 -8.96
C LEU A 17 -7.51 -8.52 -7.72
N LYS A 18 -8.42 -7.56 -7.89
CA LYS A 18 -9.29 -7.08 -6.81
C LYS A 18 -10.23 -8.15 -6.27
N SER A 19 -10.76 -9.03 -7.13
CA SER A 19 -11.56 -10.17 -6.66
C SER A 19 -10.68 -11.20 -5.94
N CYS A 20 -9.47 -11.46 -6.45
CA CYS A 20 -8.53 -12.41 -5.86
C CYS A 20 -8.00 -11.96 -4.48
N PHE A 21 -7.87 -10.66 -4.24
CA PHE A 21 -7.56 -10.12 -2.91
C PHE A 21 -8.47 -10.69 -1.82
N LYS A 22 -9.78 -10.81 -2.09
CA LYS A 22 -10.75 -11.34 -1.12
C LYS A 22 -10.53 -12.82 -0.79
N LEU A 23 -9.90 -13.56 -1.69
CA LEU A 23 -9.71 -15.01 -1.57
C LEU A 23 -8.49 -15.39 -0.72
N HIS A 24 -7.57 -14.45 -0.45
CA HIS A 24 -6.34 -14.69 0.33
C HIS A 24 -5.52 -15.92 -0.15
N ASN A 25 -5.60 -16.24 -1.45
CA ASN A 25 -5.02 -17.45 -2.02
C ASN A 25 -3.65 -17.15 -2.68
N VAL A 26 -2.57 -17.55 -2.01
CA VAL A 26 -1.21 -17.32 -2.49
C VAL A 26 -0.88 -18.05 -3.79
N VAL A 27 -1.42 -19.26 -3.99
CA VAL A 27 -1.16 -20.06 -5.20
C VAL A 27 -1.77 -19.36 -6.41
N LEU A 28 -3.00 -18.88 -6.29
CA LEU A 28 -3.67 -18.11 -7.34
C LEU A 28 -2.90 -16.82 -7.65
N ASN A 29 -2.47 -16.08 -6.63
CA ASN A 29 -1.68 -14.86 -6.81
C ASN A 29 -0.37 -15.12 -7.58
N LYS A 30 0.31 -16.25 -7.32
CA LYS A 30 1.53 -16.65 -8.05
C LYS A 30 1.26 -16.95 -9.52
N HIS A 31 0.16 -17.63 -9.83
CA HIS A 31 -0.24 -17.87 -11.23
C HIS A 31 -0.57 -16.56 -11.95
N LEU A 32 -1.31 -15.66 -11.30
CA LEU A 32 -1.64 -14.35 -11.86
C LEU A 32 -0.39 -13.47 -12.05
N HIS A 33 0.53 -13.50 -11.09
CA HIS A 33 1.81 -12.80 -11.21
C HIS A 33 2.60 -13.30 -12.43
N ALA A 34 2.76 -14.61 -12.60
CA ALA A 34 3.41 -15.18 -13.78
C ALA A 34 2.69 -14.78 -15.09
N HIS A 35 1.36 -14.74 -15.08
CA HIS A 35 0.57 -14.31 -16.23
C HIS A 35 0.78 -12.82 -16.58
N ILE A 36 0.81 -11.94 -15.58
CA ILE A 36 1.09 -10.50 -15.73
C ILE A 36 2.46 -10.28 -16.37
N ILE A 37 3.49 -11.03 -15.93
CA ILE A 37 4.82 -10.98 -16.52
C ILE A 37 4.78 -11.44 -17.98
N LYS A 38 4.13 -12.58 -18.26
CA LYS A 38 4.04 -13.14 -19.62
C LYS A 38 3.32 -12.21 -20.60
N LEU A 39 2.35 -11.43 -20.11
CA LEU A 39 1.62 -10.44 -20.90
C LEU A 39 2.35 -9.09 -21.02
N GLY A 40 3.50 -8.92 -20.35
CA GLY A 40 4.30 -7.68 -20.40
C GLY A 40 3.76 -6.53 -19.55
N PHE A 41 2.92 -6.81 -18.55
CA PHE A 41 2.35 -5.79 -17.65
C PHE A 41 3.15 -5.59 -16.35
N ASN A 42 4.32 -6.23 -16.22
CA ASN A 42 5.11 -6.18 -14.98
C ASN A 42 5.66 -4.78 -14.65
N SER A 43 5.82 -3.90 -15.64
CA SER A 43 6.21 -2.50 -15.44
C SER A 43 5.03 -1.56 -15.16
N ASN A 44 3.78 -2.02 -15.29
CA ASN A 44 2.62 -1.18 -15.06
C ASN A 44 2.36 -1.01 -13.56
N VAL A 45 2.60 0.19 -13.04
CA VAL A 45 2.47 0.51 -11.61
C VAL A 45 1.06 0.22 -11.06
N TYR A 46 0.00 0.38 -11.84
CA TYR A 46 -1.38 0.12 -11.39
C TYR A 46 -1.69 -1.37 -11.27
N VAL A 47 -1.20 -2.19 -12.21
CA VAL A 47 -1.30 -3.65 -12.16
C VAL A 47 -0.48 -4.19 -11.01
N ALA A 48 0.78 -3.75 -10.89
CA ALA A 48 1.68 -4.14 -9.81
C ALA A 48 1.14 -3.76 -8.42
N THR A 49 0.56 -2.56 -8.27
CA THR A 49 -0.09 -2.13 -7.02
C THR A 49 -1.32 -2.99 -6.69
N SER A 50 -2.10 -3.38 -7.69
CA SER A 50 -3.26 -4.26 -7.48
C SER A 50 -2.83 -5.68 -7.09
N LEU A 51 -1.75 -6.18 -7.68
CA LEU A 51 -1.14 -7.47 -7.34
C LEU A 51 -0.52 -7.45 -5.93
N LEU A 52 0.15 -6.35 -5.57
CA LEU A 52 0.67 -6.12 -4.22
C LEU A 52 -0.43 -6.22 -3.18
N ASN A 53 -1.57 -5.56 -3.40
CA ASN A 53 -2.72 -5.66 -2.51
C ASN A 53 -3.17 -7.12 -2.35
N ALA A 54 -3.28 -7.88 -3.45
CA ALA A 54 -3.62 -9.32 -3.41
C ALA A 54 -2.63 -10.13 -2.55
N TYR A 55 -1.32 -9.86 -2.67
CA TYR A 55 -0.30 -10.53 -1.86
C TYR A 55 -0.32 -10.11 -0.39
N VAL A 56 -0.57 -8.85 -0.07
CA VAL A 56 -0.57 -8.35 1.32
C VAL A 56 -1.52 -9.14 2.24
N GLY A 57 -2.66 -9.58 1.69
CA GLY A 57 -3.61 -10.45 2.39
C GLY A 57 -3.17 -11.91 2.48
N ALA A 58 -2.53 -12.45 1.43
CA ALA A 58 -2.23 -13.88 1.34
C ALA A 58 -0.82 -14.28 1.86
N SER A 59 0.20 -13.51 1.49
CA SER A 59 1.61 -13.76 1.77
C SER A 59 2.36 -12.43 1.83
N PHE A 60 2.57 -11.92 3.04
CA PHE A 60 3.26 -10.64 3.21
C PHE A 60 4.73 -10.69 2.78
N GLY A 61 5.38 -11.85 2.89
CA GLY A 61 6.75 -12.04 2.38
C GLY A 61 6.84 -11.89 0.86
N ASP A 62 5.88 -12.44 0.11
CA ASP A 62 5.82 -12.27 -1.34
C ASP A 62 5.41 -10.83 -1.71
N ALA A 63 4.57 -10.17 -0.90
CA ALA A 63 4.26 -8.76 -1.06
C ALA A 63 5.51 -7.87 -0.92
N CYS A 64 6.37 -8.14 0.07
CA CYS A 64 7.62 -7.39 0.25
C CYS A 64 8.55 -7.57 -0.96
N LYS A 65 8.74 -8.80 -1.45
CA LYS A 65 9.56 -9.06 -2.64
C LYS A 65 9.04 -8.32 -3.87
N LEU A 66 7.73 -8.41 -4.12
CA LEU A 66 7.11 -7.67 -5.23
C LEU A 66 7.30 -6.17 -5.06
N PHE A 67 7.09 -5.65 -3.85
CA PHE A 67 7.32 -4.24 -3.54
C PHE A 67 8.75 -3.83 -3.85
N ASP A 68 9.76 -4.62 -3.49
CA ASP A 68 11.18 -4.33 -3.73
C ASP A 68 11.54 -4.37 -5.23
N GLU A 69 10.92 -5.28 -5.99
CA GLU A 69 11.13 -5.45 -7.43
C GLU A 69 10.42 -4.40 -8.31
N MET A 70 9.47 -3.63 -7.76
CA MET A 70 8.74 -2.61 -8.52
C MET A 70 9.66 -1.46 -8.96
N PRO A 71 9.79 -1.18 -10.28
CA PRO A 71 10.62 -0.08 -10.77
C PRO A 71 10.03 1.29 -10.44
N GLU A 72 8.70 1.38 -10.45
CA GLU A 72 7.93 2.57 -10.08
C GLU A 72 6.90 2.21 -9.02
N ARG A 73 6.66 3.12 -8.08
CA ARG A 73 5.71 2.96 -6.98
C ARG A 73 4.87 4.22 -6.86
N ASN A 74 3.55 4.08 -6.86
CA ASN A 74 2.65 5.20 -6.63
C ASN A 74 2.30 5.32 -5.14
N THR A 75 1.64 6.41 -4.76
CA THR A 75 1.20 6.69 -3.38
C THR A 75 0.42 5.52 -2.76
N VAL A 76 -0.43 4.86 -3.54
CA VAL A 76 -1.20 3.70 -3.07
C VAL A 76 -0.28 2.52 -2.75
N THR A 77 0.74 2.26 -3.58
CA THR A 77 1.74 1.20 -3.33
C THR A 77 2.43 1.40 -1.97
N TRP A 78 2.88 2.63 -1.67
CA TRP A 78 3.51 2.98 -0.41
C TRP A 78 2.56 2.83 0.78
N ASN A 79 1.36 3.41 0.67
CA ASN A 79 0.34 3.37 1.71
C ASN A 79 -0.08 1.94 2.06
N THR A 80 -0.18 1.05 1.06
CA THR A 80 -0.44 -0.37 1.26
C THR A 80 0.62 -1.02 2.18
N MET A 81 1.90 -0.75 1.96
CA MET A 81 2.98 -1.33 2.77
C MET A 81 3.03 -0.72 4.18
N ILE A 82 2.92 0.61 4.29
CA ILE A 82 2.90 1.33 5.57
C ILE A 82 1.76 0.81 6.45
N ALA A 83 0.54 0.73 5.90
CA ALA A 83 -0.62 0.20 6.62
C ALA A 83 -0.43 -1.26 7.03
N ARG A 84 0.18 -2.08 6.17
CA ARG A 84 0.41 -3.49 6.48
C ARG A 84 1.42 -3.69 7.60
N TYR A 85 2.55 -2.99 7.57
CA TYR A 85 3.54 -3.01 8.65
C TYR A 85 2.96 -2.48 9.97
N SER A 86 2.18 -1.41 9.90
CA SER A 86 1.47 -0.84 11.06
C SER A 86 0.56 -1.87 11.73
N ARG A 87 -0.25 -2.61 10.93
CA ARG A 87 -1.12 -3.70 11.42
C ARG A 87 -0.34 -4.90 11.96
N LEU A 88 0.84 -5.20 11.39
CA LEU A 88 1.75 -6.24 11.89
C LEU A 88 2.50 -5.84 13.16
N ARG A 89 2.20 -4.66 13.70
CA ARG A 89 2.85 -4.15 14.89
C ARG A 89 4.36 -3.89 14.69
N ASP A 90 4.79 -3.65 13.46
CA ASP A 90 6.18 -3.28 13.11
C ASP A 90 6.24 -1.80 12.68
N VAL A 91 6.13 -0.90 13.66
CA VAL A 91 6.04 0.56 13.42
C VAL A 91 7.37 1.11 12.90
N GLU A 92 8.50 0.50 13.25
CA GLU A 92 9.81 0.92 12.77
C GLU A 92 9.97 0.64 11.27
N LYS A 93 9.54 -0.54 10.77
CA LYS A 93 9.51 -0.78 9.33
C LYS A 93 8.47 0.07 8.61
N ALA A 94 7.31 0.30 9.22
CA ALA A 94 6.32 1.22 8.66
C ALA A 94 6.91 2.63 8.48
N ASN A 95 7.63 3.13 9.49
CA ASN A 95 8.33 4.42 9.45
C ASN A 95 9.48 4.44 8.43
N PHE A 96 10.21 3.33 8.28
CA PHE A 96 11.25 3.22 7.25
C PHE A 96 10.64 3.37 5.85
N VAL A 97 9.60 2.59 5.54
CA VAL A 97 8.90 2.68 4.24
C VAL A 97 8.28 4.07 4.03
N PHE A 98 7.71 4.67 5.08
CA PHE A 98 7.16 6.03 5.01
C PHE A 98 8.22 7.09 4.67
N ARG A 99 9.46 6.94 5.17
CA ARG A 99 10.54 7.89 4.90
C ARG A 99 11.16 7.76 3.52
N GLU A 100 11.10 6.57 2.92
CA GLU A 100 11.52 6.33 1.53
C GLU A 100 10.50 6.83 0.51
N MET A 101 9.27 7.13 0.94
CA MET A 101 8.22 7.65 0.07
C MET A 101 8.55 9.08 -0.41
N PRO A 102 8.62 9.33 -1.73
CA PRO A 102 8.98 10.67 -2.24
C PRO A 102 7.99 11.77 -1.84
N GLU A 103 6.70 11.47 -1.93
CA GLU A 103 5.61 12.41 -1.63
C GLU A 103 4.51 11.72 -0.82
N GLY A 104 4.48 12.00 0.49
CA GLY A 104 3.45 11.52 1.41
C GLY A 104 2.16 12.33 1.31
N ASP A 105 1.02 11.66 1.12
CA ASP A 105 -0.32 12.23 1.19
C ASP A 105 -0.92 12.13 2.60
N LEU A 106 -2.07 12.74 2.84
CA LEU A 106 -2.75 12.70 4.14
C LEU A 106 -2.93 11.27 4.68
N THR A 107 -3.21 10.31 3.80
CA THR A 107 -3.35 8.89 4.15
C THR A 107 -2.05 8.32 4.73
N SER A 108 -0.90 8.60 4.11
CA SER A 108 0.41 8.15 4.57
C SER A 108 0.73 8.68 5.98
N TRP A 109 0.50 9.99 6.20
CA TRP A 109 0.76 10.67 7.47
C TRP A 109 -0.18 10.18 8.58
N SER A 110 -1.49 10.17 8.32
CA SER A 110 -2.49 9.71 9.29
C SER A 110 -2.26 8.25 9.70
N THR A 111 -1.91 7.38 8.74
CA THR A 111 -1.58 5.98 9.02
C THR A 111 -0.38 5.86 9.94
N MET A 112 0.71 6.62 9.71
CA MET A 112 1.88 6.58 10.59
C MET A 112 1.62 7.19 11.97
N ILE A 113 0.88 8.29 12.05
CA ILE A 113 0.51 8.90 13.33
C ILE A 113 -0.30 7.91 14.16
N ALA A 114 -1.32 7.27 13.57
CA ALA A 114 -2.11 6.22 14.21
C ALA A 114 -1.24 5.03 14.66
N ALA A 115 -0.28 4.62 13.83
CA ALA A 115 0.64 3.53 14.17
C ALA A 115 1.46 3.85 15.43
N TYR A 116 1.96 5.09 15.58
CA TYR A 116 2.69 5.50 16.79
C TYR A 116 1.79 5.66 18.02
N VAL A 117 0.60 6.27 17.86
CA VAL A 117 -0.37 6.48 18.94
C VAL A 117 -0.84 5.14 19.51
N SER A 118 -1.17 4.17 18.65
CA SER A 118 -1.58 2.82 19.08
C SER A 118 -0.52 2.08 19.91
N ARG A 119 0.73 2.56 19.90
CA ARG A 119 1.87 2.03 20.67
C ARG A 119 2.26 2.91 21.84
N HIS A 120 1.40 3.83 22.23
CA HIS A 120 1.64 4.79 23.29
C HIS A 120 2.90 5.64 23.05
N ASN A 121 3.36 5.73 21.80
CA ASN A 121 4.48 6.57 21.41
C ASN A 121 3.97 7.93 20.93
N TYR A 122 3.23 8.60 21.82
CA TYR A 122 2.60 9.88 21.56
C TYR A 122 3.61 10.95 21.16
N LYS A 123 4.83 10.90 21.71
CA LYS A 123 5.91 11.83 21.38
C LYS A 123 6.26 11.79 19.89
N ARG A 124 6.45 10.60 19.31
CA ARG A 124 6.73 10.47 17.87
C ARG A 124 5.49 10.76 17.01
N GLY A 125 4.30 10.33 17.44
CA GLY A 125 3.04 10.64 16.76
C GLY A 125 2.80 12.15 16.63
N LEU A 126 2.93 12.90 17.73
CA LEU A 126 2.81 14.36 17.74
C LEU A 126 3.92 15.05 16.95
N SER A 127 5.14 14.53 17.00
CA SER A 127 6.25 15.06 16.20
C SER A 127 5.95 14.95 14.69
N LEU A 128 5.40 13.82 14.24
CA LEU A 128 5.01 13.63 12.84
C LEU A 128 3.81 14.49 12.45
N PHE A 129 2.82 14.63 13.32
CA PHE A 129 1.70 15.53 13.08
C PHE A 129 2.14 16.99 12.93
N ARG A 130 3.05 17.44 13.80
CA ARG A 130 3.64 18.78 13.68
C ARG A 130 4.41 18.96 12.38
N ASP A 131 5.19 17.96 11.98
CA ASP A 131 5.93 17.97 10.71
C ASP A 131 4.99 18.05 9.51
N MET A 132 3.91 17.28 9.52
CA MET A 132 2.85 17.30 8.50
C MET A 132 2.23 18.70 8.34
N VAL A 133 1.88 19.37 9.44
CA VAL A 133 1.23 20.69 9.41
C VAL A 133 2.22 21.79 9.02
N ILE A 134 3.41 21.81 9.62
CA ILE A 134 4.37 22.91 9.46
C ILE A 134 5.14 22.80 8.14
N ASN A 135 5.63 21.61 7.80
CA ASN A 135 6.54 21.44 6.67
C ASN A 135 5.82 21.00 5.39
N LYS A 136 4.63 20.38 5.49
CA LYS A 136 3.85 19.97 4.32
C LYS A 136 2.58 20.79 4.10
N GLY A 137 2.16 21.62 5.06
CA GLY A 137 0.98 22.46 4.92
C GLY A 137 -0.33 21.68 4.75
N LEU A 138 -0.35 20.40 5.15
CA LEU A 138 -1.54 19.56 5.08
C LEU A 138 -2.48 19.89 6.25
N ASN A 139 -3.79 19.98 5.97
CA ASN A 139 -4.75 20.40 6.98
C ASN A 139 -4.92 19.32 8.07
N ALA A 140 -4.69 19.73 9.32
CA ALA A 140 -4.83 18.94 10.53
C ALA A 140 -6.28 18.48 10.78
N ASP A 141 -7.25 19.26 10.35
CA ASP A 141 -8.67 19.07 10.71
C ASP A 141 -9.21 17.71 10.21
N GLU A 142 -8.74 17.23 9.07
CA GLU A 142 -9.14 15.93 8.51
C GLU A 142 -8.51 14.74 9.27
N VAL A 143 -7.30 14.91 9.82
CA VAL A 143 -6.63 13.87 10.64
C VAL A 143 -7.27 13.77 12.02
N ALA A 144 -7.67 14.91 12.59
CA ALA A 144 -8.40 14.95 13.86
C ALA A 144 -9.82 14.38 13.73
N ALA A 145 -10.52 14.66 12.62
CA ALA A 145 -11.87 14.15 12.34
C ALA A 145 -11.92 12.62 12.13
N GLY A 146 -10.81 12.01 11.67
CA GLY A 146 -10.70 10.56 11.46
C GLY A 146 -10.57 9.71 12.73
N GLY A 147 -10.70 10.28 13.93
CA GLY A 147 -10.70 9.55 15.20
C GLY A 147 -9.32 9.16 15.75
N VAL A 148 -8.24 9.41 15.00
CA VAL A 148 -6.86 9.00 15.36
C VAL A 148 -6.34 9.70 16.63
N LEU A 149 -6.86 10.88 16.95
CA LEU A 149 -6.46 11.69 18.11
C LEU A 149 -7.55 11.87 19.17
N THR A 150 -8.81 11.49 18.89
CA THR A 150 -9.93 11.65 19.85
C THR A 150 -10.06 10.49 20.83
N ASP A 151 -9.35 9.38 20.60
CA ASP A 151 -9.33 8.21 21.50
C ASP A 151 -8.20 8.30 22.56
N CYS A 152 -7.68 9.51 22.83
CA CYS A 152 -6.75 9.81 23.91
C CYS A 152 -7.43 10.61 25.03
#